data_AF-A0A0M1GFR4-F1
#
_entry.id   AF-A0A0M1GFR4-F1
#
_cell.length_a   1.000
_cell.length_b   1.000
_cell.length_c   1.000
_cell.angle_alpha   90.00
_cell.angle_beta   90.00
_cell.angle_gamma   90.00
#
_symmetry.space_group_name_H-M   'P 1'
#
loop_
_entity.id
_entity.type
_entity.pdbx_description
1 polymer ?
#
loop_
_entity_poly.entity_id
_entity_poly.type
_entity_poly.pdbx_seq_one_letter_code
_entity_poly.pdbx_strand_id
1 'polypeptide(L)'
;MKIGSLCFFFLVSGCSIIFFREDYQLKDEAGWFNQITGKEAENSVYKLCNDMSAKNVKKGAKLEELSPAEFDRTYPFFGKCMYEKGYVFKIKGFDFIYCNNKPRECDIYSKYRR
;
A
#
# COMPACT_ATOMS: atom_id res chain seq x y z
N MET A 1 22.95 37.15 32.82
CA MET A 1 22.40 35.78 32.82
C MET A 1 21.72 35.53 31.48
N LYS A 2 22.39 34.83 30.57
CA LYS A 2 21.83 34.42 29.28
C LYS A 2 21.45 32.94 29.39
N ILE A 3 20.21 32.67 29.79
CA ILE A 3 19.60 31.34 29.61
C ILE A 3 19.00 31.39 28.21
N GLY A 4 19.88 31.30 27.22
CA GLY A 4 19.52 31.31 25.81
C GLY A 4 20.23 30.15 25.16
N SER A 5 19.47 29.33 24.45
CA SER A 5 19.97 28.23 23.61
C SER A 5 20.46 26.99 24.35
N LEU A 6 19.51 26.19 24.85
CA LEU A 6 19.74 24.75 25.07
C LEU A 6 18.51 23.90 24.69
N CYS A 7 17.75 24.32 23.67
CA CYS A 7 16.60 23.58 23.16
C CYS A 7 16.70 23.23 21.66
N PHE A 8 17.87 23.29 21.03
CA PHE A 8 17.95 23.23 19.56
C PHE A 8 19.05 22.35 18.97
N PHE A 9 19.45 21.27 19.66
CA PHE A 9 20.51 20.38 19.13
C PHE A 9 20.23 18.87 19.17
N PHE A 10 19.00 18.41 19.45
CA PHE A 10 18.63 16.99 19.32
C PHE A 10 17.65 16.68 18.18
N LEU A 11 17.32 17.64 17.31
CA LEU A 11 16.37 17.44 16.21
C LEU A 11 17.05 17.19 14.85
N VAL A 12 18.38 17.04 14.80
CA VAL A 12 19.13 17.11 13.54
C VAL A 12 20.07 15.93 13.31
N SER A 13 19.66 14.69 13.59
CA SER A 13 20.34 13.50 13.04
C SER A 13 19.58 12.18 13.23
N GLY A 14 18.25 12.20 13.11
CA GLY A 14 17.48 10.97 13.01
C GLY A 14 16.66 11.02 11.73
N CYS A 15 17.07 10.31 10.67
CA CYS A 15 16.07 9.81 9.73
C CYS A 15 15.01 9.13 10.58
N SER A 16 13.79 9.65 10.59
CA SER A 16 12.73 9.20 11.50
C SER A 16 12.34 7.75 11.19
N ILE A 17 13.09 6.79 11.76
CA ILE A 17 12.74 5.36 11.83
C ILE A 17 11.37 5.18 12.48
N ILE A 18 10.89 6.21 13.19
CA ILE A 18 9.57 6.27 13.83
C ILE A 18 8.42 5.91 12.86
N PHE A 19 8.56 6.22 11.57
CA PHE A 19 7.52 5.94 10.58
C PHE A 19 7.89 4.85 9.58
N PHE A 20 9.14 4.38 9.54
CA PHE A 20 9.47 3.24 8.69
C PHE A 20 8.85 1.97 9.29
N ARG A 21 8.10 1.25 8.47
CA ARG A 21 7.48 -0.03 8.79
C ARG A 21 7.90 -1.04 7.75
N GLU A 22 8.25 -2.24 8.19
CA GLU A 22 8.49 -3.32 7.25
C GLU A 22 7.18 -3.78 6.60
N ASP A 23 7.27 -4.34 5.39
CA ASP A 23 6.10 -4.73 4.59
C ASP A 23 5.14 -5.66 5.33
N TYR A 24 5.65 -6.57 6.17
CA TYR A 24 4.79 -7.47 6.96
C TYR A 24 4.01 -6.73 8.05
N GLN A 25 4.54 -5.62 8.56
CA GLN A 25 3.88 -4.79 9.58
C GLN A 25 2.74 -3.97 8.97
N LEU A 26 2.87 -3.61 7.69
CA LEU A 26 1.87 -2.84 6.94
C LEU A 26 0.75 -3.71 6.37
N LYS A 27 0.94 -5.03 6.30
CA LYS A 27 -0.03 -5.98 5.73
C LYS A 27 -1.39 -5.91 6.43
N ASP A 28 -1.40 -5.66 7.74
CA ASP A 28 -2.63 -5.52 8.51
C ASP A 28 -3.13 -4.07 8.60
N GLU A 29 -2.36 -3.10 8.09
CA GLU A 29 -2.72 -1.67 8.13
C GLU A 29 -3.63 -1.25 6.97
N ALA A 30 -3.69 -2.01 5.88
CA ALA A 30 -4.58 -1.74 4.76
C ALA A 30 -5.08 -3.02 4.11
N GLY A 31 -6.24 -2.94 3.46
CA GLY A 31 -6.84 -4.07 2.77
C GLY A 31 -8.00 -3.66 1.87
N TRP A 32 -8.61 -4.66 1.25
CA TRP A 32 -9.73 -4.49 0.35
C TRP A 32 -11.00 -5.07 0.96
N PHE A 33 -12.06 -4.27 1.01
CA PHE A 33 -13.29 -4.59 1.72
C PHE A 33 -14.46 -4.56 0.75
N ASN A 34 -15.28 -5.61 0.77
CA ASN A 34 -16.47 -5.66 -0.05
C ASN A 34 -17.37 -4.47 0.30
N GLN A 35 -17.78 -3.70 -0.70
CA GLN A 35 -18.48 -2.43 -0.51
C GLN A 35 -19.84 -2.62 0.17
N ILE A 36 -20.49 -3.77 -0.05
CA ILE A 36 -21.82 -4.08 0.49
C ILE A 36 -21.73 -4.72 1.87
N THR A 37 -20.92 -5.77 2.00
CA THR A 37 -20.88 -6.59 3.23
C THR A 37 -19.88 -6.07 4.26
N GLY A 38 -18.96 -5.20 3.86
CA GLY A 38 -17.87 -4.72 4.70
C GLY A 38 -16.83 -5.78 5.07
N LYS A 39 -16.94 -7.01 4.55
CA LYS A 39 -15.98 -8.09 4.80
C LYS A 39 -14.72 -7.90 3.97
N GLU A 40 -13.58 -8.28 4.53
CA GLU A 40 -12.30 -8.29 3.82
C GLU A 40 -12.33 -9.29 2.67
N ALA A 41 -11.63 -8.97 1.58
CA ALA A 41 -11.51 -9.84 0.42
C ALA A 41 -10.86 -11.17 0.79
N GLU A 42 -11.43 -12.26 0.28
CA GLU A 42 -10.84 -13.59 0.41
C GLU A 42 -9.52 -13.69 -0.38
N ASN A 43 -8.61 -14.55 0.08
CA ASN A 43 -7.34 -14.81 -0.59
C ASN A 43 -7.50 -15.23 -2.06
N SER A 44 -8.61 -15.90 -2.40
CA SER A 44 -8.97 -16.29 -3.77
C SER A 44 -9.12 -15.08 -4.70
N VAL A 45 -9.68 -13.97 -4.20
CA VAL A 45 -9.88 -12.72 -4.95
C VAL A 45 -8.54 -12.01 -5.15
N TYR A 46 -7.73 -11.91 -4.09
CA TYR A 46 -6.37 -11.38 -4.19
C TYR A 46 -5.54 -12.13 -5.22
N LYS A 47 -5.54 -13.47 -5.17
CA LYS A 47 -4.81 -14.30 -6.13
C LYS A 47 -5.27 -14.05 -7.56
N LEU A 48 -6.58 -14.06 -7.80
CA LEU A 48 -7.15 -13.81 -9.11
C LEU A 48 -6.72 -12.45 -9.67
N CYS A 49 -6.83 -11.38 -8.87
CA CYS A 49 -6.45 -10.05 -9.31
C CYS A 49 -4.94 -9.90 -9.52
N ASN A 50 -4.10 -10.52 -8.68
CA ASN A 50 -2.66 -10.56 -8.89
C ASN A 50 -2.27 -11.28 -10.18
N ASP A 51 -2.84 -12.46 -10.45
CA ASP A 51 -2.58 -13.24 -11.66
C ASP A 51 -3.00 -12.47 -12.93
N MET A 52 -4.13 -11.78 -12.88
CA MET A 52 -4.57 -10.91 -13.98
C MET A 52 -3.63 -9.72 -14.16
N SER A 53 -3.16 -9.11 -13.07
CA SER A 53 -2.28 -7.95 -13.12
C SER A 53 -0.92 -8.30 -13.72
N ALA A 54 -0.34 -9.43 -13.31
CA ALA A 54 0.92 -9.93 -13.86
C ALA A 54 0.83 -10.16 -15.37
N LYS A 55 -0.26 -10.79 -15.84
CA LYS A 55 -0.51 -11.02 -17.28
C LYS A 55 -0.68 -9.73 -18.08
N ASN A 56 -1.26 -8.69 -17.48
CA ASN A 56 -1.40 -7.37 -18.11
C ASN A 56 -0.06 -6.64 -18.24
N VAL A 57 0.87 -6.85 -17.31
CA VAL A 57 2.22 -6.27 -17.38
C VAL A 57 3.12 -7.06 -18.34
N LYS A 58 3.10 -8.40 -18.25
CA LYS A 58 3.94 -9.29 -19.05
C LYS A 58 3.14 -10.54 -19.43
N LYS A 59 2.89 -10.71 -20.71
CA LYS A 59 2.07 -11.81 -21.24
C LYS A 59 2.65 -13.17 -20.81
N GLY A 60 1.83 -13.96 -20.14
CA GLY A 60 2.19 -15.31 -19.68
C GLY A 60 3.01 -15.35 -18.38
N ALA A 61 3.36 -14.21 -17.80
CA ALA A 61 4.12 -14.18 -16.56
C ALA A 61 3.26 -14.48 -15.33
N LYS A 62 3.89 -15.08 -14.33
CA LYS A 62 3.40 -15.09 -12.94
C LYS A 62 3.94 -13.88 -12.18
N LEU A 63 3.28 -13.54 -11.07
CA LEU A 63 3.70 -12.41 -10.24
C LEU A 63 5.14 -12.55 -9.72
N GLU A 64 5.55 -13.77 -9.37
CA GLU A 64 6.90 -14.06 -8.85
C GLU A 64 8.00 -13.93 -9.92
N GLU A 65 7.64 -13.91 -11.20
CA GLU A 65 8.57 -13.82 -12.33
C GLU A 65 8.81 -12.37 -12.79
N LEU A 66 8.15 -11.41 -12.15
CA LEU A 66 8.27 -10.00 -12.46
C LEU A 66 9.51 -9.41 -11.76
N SER A 67 10.28 -8.62 -12.50
CA SER A 67 11.26 -7.72 -11.90
C SER A 67 10.56 -6.70 -10.99
N PRO A 68 11.27 -6.06 -10.03
CA PRO A 68 10.67 -5.05 -9.16
C PRO A 68 9.93 -3.93 -9.92
N ALA A 69 10.50 -3.47 -11.05
CA ALA A 69 9.87 -2.44 -11.89
C ALA A 69 8.65 -2.94 -12.67
N GLU A 70 8.56 -4.25 -12.97
CA GLU A 70 7.35 -4.86 -13.54
C GLU A 70 6.29 -5.08 -12.47
N PHE A 71 6.68 -5.55 -11.28
CA PHE A 71 5.80 -5.73 -10.14
C PHE A 71 5.07 -4.43 -9.80
N ASP A 72 5.81 -3.33 -9.75
CA ASP A 72 5.26 -1.99 -9.53
C ASP A 72 4.22 -1.54 -10.57
N ARG A 73 4.30 -2.06 -11.79
CA ARG A 73 3.33 -1.78 -12.86
C ARG A 73 2.05 -2.58 -12.71
N THR A 74 1.99 -3.55 -11.78
CA THR A 74 0.79 -4.34 -11.51
C THR A 74 -0.26 -3.57 -10.71
N TYR A 75 0.15 -2.65 -9.83
CA TYR A 75 -0.75 -1.94 -8.91
C TYR A 75 -1.98 -1.30 -9.59
N PRO A 76 -1.87 -0.58 -10.73
CA PRO A 76 -3.06 -0.02 -11.39
C PRO A 76 -4.06 -1.08 -11.85
N PHE A 77 -3.57 -2.20 -12.38
CA PHE A 77 -4.41 -3.32 -12.84
C PHE A 77 -5.04 -4.06 -11.66
N PHE A 78 -4.28 -4.26 -10.60
CA PHE A 78 -4.73 -4.91 -9.38
C PHE A 78 -5.88 -4.13 -8.75
N GLY A 79 -5.69 -2.84 -8.50
CA GLY A 79 -6.71 -2.01 -7.86
C GLY A 79 -7.98 -1.90 -8.69
N LYS A 80 -7.85 -1.84 -10.03
CA LYS A 80 -9.00 -1.88 -10.94
C LYS A 80 -9.78 -3.20 -10.82
N CYS A 81 -9.07 -4.33 -10.83
CA CYS A 81 -9.69 -5.65 -10.69
C CYS A 81 -10.44 -5.81 -9.37
N MET A 82 -9.86 -5.34 -8.25
CA MET A 82 -10.52 -5.37 -6.95
C MET A 82 -11.80 -4.53 -6.94
N TYR A 83 -11.74 -3.31 -7.48
CA TYR A 83 -12.88 -2.42 -7.57
C TYR A 83 -14.02 -2.97 -8.44
N GLU A 84 -13.70 -3.53 -9.60
CA GLU A 84 -14.67 -4.20 -10.48
C GLU A 84 -15.35 -5.41 -9.83
N LYS A 85 -14.71 -6.02 -8.83
CA LYS A 85 -15.28 -7.11 -8.02
C LYS A 85 -16.09 -6.61 -6.80
N GLY A 86 -16.30 -5.31 -6.69
CA GLY A 86 -17.09 -4.69 -5.63
C GLY A 86 -16.31 -4.50 -4.33
N TYR A 87 -14.98 -4.34 -4.39
CA TYR A 87 -14.14 -4.07 -3.22
C TYR A 87 -13.59 -2.64 -3.24
N VAL A 88 -13.58 -2.00 -2.08
CA VAL A 88 -12.96 -0.69 -1.86
C VAL A 88 -11.70 -0.83 -1.03
N PHE A 89 -10.69 -0.03 -1.34
CA PHE A 89 -9.45 0.01 -0.58
C PHE A 89 -9.66 0.78 0.72
N LYS A 90 -9.25 0.22 1.85
CA LYS A 90 -9.31 0.88 3.16
C LYS A 90 -7.99 0.73 3.88
N ILE A 91 -7.57 1.80 4.53
CA ILE A 91 -6.49 1.78 5.51
C ILE A 91 -7.18 1.69 6.88
N LYS A 92 -6.82 0.67 7.67
CA LYS A 92 -7.38 0.39 9.00
C LYS A 92 -6.72 1.24 10.09
N GLY A 93 -5.46 1.61 9.87
CA GLY A 93 -4.66 2.41 10.79
C GLY A 93 -4.60 3.89 10.40
N PHE A 94 -3.43 4.49 10.63
CA PHE A 94 -3.17 5.87 10.24
C PHE A 94 -2.75 5.96 8.78
N ASP A 95 -3.59 6.59 7.94
CA ASP A 95 -3.33 6.84 6.51
C ASP A 95 -1.91 7.35 6.24
N PHE A 96 -1.42 8.31 7.04
CA PHE A 96 -0.10 8.90 6.83
C PHE A 96 1.05 7.91 7.07
N ILE A 97 0.90 6.92 7.97
CA ILE A 97 1.93 5.91 8.23
C ILE A 97 2.01 4.97 7.03
N TYR A 98 0.88 4.41 6.63
CA TYR A 98 0.83 3.50 5.48
C TYR A 98 1.30 4.19 4.20
N CYS A 99 0.78 5.38 3.91
CA CYS A 99 1.12 6.11 2.69
C CYS A 99 2.57 6.62 2.64
N ASN A 100 3.22 6.90 3.77
CA ASN A 100 4.66 7.21 3.79
C ASN A 100 5.52 6.00 3.42
N ASN A 101 5.10 4.78 3.77
CA ASN A 101 5.85 3.56 3.45
C ASN A 101 5.49 2.99 2.08
N LYS A 102 4.23 3.16 1.64
CA LYS A 102 3.69 2.67 0.37
C LYS A 102 3.13 3.83 -0.47
N PRO A 103 3.94 4.84 -0.83
CA PRO A 103 3.44 6.05 -1.50
C PRO A 103 2.78 5.76 -2.84
N ARG A 104 3.34 4.81 -3.61
CA ARG A 104 2.81 4.43 -4.92
C ARG A 104 1.47 3.70 -4.83
N GLU A 105 1.35 2.72 -3.93
CA GLU A 105 0.08 2.02 -3.69
C GLU A 105 -0.98 3.00 -3.20
N CYS A 106 -0.61 3.87 -2.26
CA CYS A 106 -1.50 4.88 -1.71
C CYS A 106 -2.03 5.84 -2.78
N ASP A 107 -1.16 6.36 -3.65
CA ASP A 107 -1.55 7.23 -4.78
C ASP A 107 -2.51 6.51 -5.74
N ILE A 108 -2.14 5.30 -6.19
CA ILE A 108 -2.94 4.52 -7.14
C ILE A 108 -4.28 4.09 -6.55
N TYR A 109 -4.32 3.69 -5.28
CA TYR A 109 -5.51 3.16 -4.63
C TYR A 109 -6.40 4.23 -3.99
N SER A 110 -5.93 5.47 -3.88
CA SER A 110 -6.73 6.62 -3.40
C SER A 110 -8.09 6.75 -4.12
N LYS A 111 -8.12 6.49 -5.43
CA LYS A 111 -9.34 6.55 -6.26
C LYS A 111 -10.34 5.42 -6.01
N TYR A 112 -9.97 4.37 -5.26
CA TYR A 112 -10.82 3.22 -4.97
C TYR A 112 -11.26 3.18 -3.49
N ARG A 113 -11.16 4.30 -2.76
CA ARG A 113 -11.51 4.38 -1.33
C ARG A 113 -12.98 4.72 -1.03
N ARG A 114 -13.80 4.97 -2.05
CA ARG A 114 -15.22 5.37 -1.93
C ARG A 114 -16.13 4.34 -2.57
#